data_AF-A0A7Y2P9D6-F1
#
_entry.id   AF-A0A7Y2P9D6-F1
#
_cell.length_a   1.000
_cell.length_b   1.000
_cell.length_c   1.000
_cell.angle_alpha   90.00
_cell.angle_beta   90.00
_cell.angle_gamma   90.00
#
_symmetry.space_group_name_H-M   'P 1'
#
loop_
_entity.id
_entity.type
_entity.pdbx_description
1 polymer ?
#
loop_
_entity_poly.entity_id
_entity_poly.type
_entity_poly.pdbx_seq_one_letter_code
_entity_poly.pdbx_strand_id
1 'polypeptide(L)' 'MTRKLTRKEQEAINAYWRAANYLSVGQIYLYDNPLLKKTLTLEHIKPRLLGH' A
#
# COMPACT_ATOMS: atom_id res chain seq x y z
N MET A 1 32.27 -7.55 -5.83
CA MET A 1 31.72 -6.91 -7.03
C MET A 1 30.36 -6.32 -6.68
N THR A 2 30.20 -5.00 -6.74
CA THR A 2 28.91 -4.36 -6.44
C THR A 2 28.34 -3.80 -7.73
N ARG A 3 27.44 -4.55 -8.38
CA ARG A 3 26.72 -4.04 -9.55
C ARG A 3 25.68 -3.03 -9.06
N LYS A 4 25.80 -1.78 -9.50
CA LYS A 4 24.76 -0.78 -9.24
C LYS A 4 23.50 -1.17 -10.01
N LEU A 5 22.35 -1.00 -9.35
CA LEU A 5 21.05 -1.19 -9.99
C LEU A 5 20.89 -0.20 -11.14
N THR A 6 20.35 -0.68 -12.24
CA THR A 6 19.90 0.20 -13.33
C THR A 6 18.76 1.08 -12.83
N ARG A 7 18.54 2.20 -13.51
CA ARG A 7 17.42 3.10 -13.19
C ARG A 7 16.07 2.38 -13.21
N LYS A 8 15.84 1.52 -14.21
CA LYS A 8 14.61 0.72 -14.34
C LYS A 8 14.38 -0.21 -13.14
N GLU A 9 15.43 -0.86 -12.64
CA GLU A 9 15.34 -1.72 -11.46
C GLU A 9 15.03 -0.91 -10.19
N GLN A 10 15.64 0.27 -10.04
CA GLN A 10 15.33 1.16 -8.91
C GLN A 10 13.88 1.65 -8.94
N GLU A 11 13.38 2.03 -10.12
CA GLU A 11 11.99 2.46 -10.31
C GLU A 11 11.00 1.31 -10.02
N ALA A 12 11.31 0.08 -10.44
CA ALA A 12 10.50 -1.10 -10.16
C ALA A 12 10.42 -1.41 -8.66
N ILE A 13 11.55 -1.35 -7.94
CA ILE A 13 11.59 -1.55 -6.49
C ILE A 13 10.79 -0.47 -5.77
N ASN A 14 10.92 0.79 -6.18
CA ASN A 14 10.14 1.88 -5.61
C ASN A 14 8.63 1.70 -5.85
N ALA A 15 8.23 1.29 -7.06
CA ALA A 15 6.83 0.99 -7.36
C ALA A 15 6.29 -0.16 -6.50
N TYR A 16 7.08 -1.23 -6.37
CA TYR A 16 6.75 -2.36 -5.49
C TYR A 16 6.61 -1.91 -4.03
N TRP A 17 7.54 -1.12 -3.53
CA TRP A 17 7.52 -0.64 -2.15
C TRP A 17 6.27 0.21 -1.86
N ARG A 18 5.90 1.10 -2.78
CA ARG A 18 4.67 1.90 -2.67
C ARG A 18 3.41 1.03 -2.69
N ALA A 19 3.36 0.03 -3.58
CA ALA A 19 2.23 -0.90 -3.64
C ALA A 19 2.11 -1.73 -2.36
N ALA A 20 3.23 -2.27 -1.86
CA ALA A 20 3.25 -3.03 -0.61
C ALA A 20 2.78 -2.18 0.58
N ASN A 21 3.31 -0.96 0.73
CA ASN A 21 2.90 -0.05 1.81
C ASN A 21 1.42 0.32 1.73
N TYR A 22 0.90 0.59 0.52
CA TYR A 22 -0.51 0.89 0.32
C TYR A 22 -1.41 -0.27 0.75
N LEU A 23 -1.06 -1.50 0.35
CA LEU A 23 -1.79 -2.70 0.74
C LEU A 23 -1.70 -2.96 2.24
N SER A 24 -0.54 -2.80 2.87
CA SER A 24 -0.37 -2.97 4.32
C SER A 24 -1.27 -2.02 5.12
N VAL A 25 -1.34 -0.75 4.72
CA VAL A 25 -2.27 0.22 5.33
C VAL A 25 -3.72 -0.19 5.05
N GLY A 26 -4.05 -0.57 3.82
CA GLY A 26 -5.39 -1.08 3.48
C GLY A 26 -5.82 -2.25 4.35
N GLN A 27 -4.93 -3.23 4.58
CA GLN A 27 -5.20 -4.40 5.42
C GLN A 27 -5.48 -4.05 6.88
N ILE A 28 -4.81 -3.03 7.43
CA ILE A 28 -5.01 -2.61 8.83
C ILE A 28 -6.30 -1.78 8.98
N TYR A 29 -6.54 -0.85 8.06
CA TYR A 29 -7.56 0.19 8.26
C TYR A 29 -8.86 -0.02 7.49
N LEU A 30 -8.82 -0.61 6.28
CA LEU A 30 -9.99 -0.65 5.40
C LEU A 30 -10.76 -1.96 5.53
N TYR A 31 -12.08 -1.84 5.64
CA TYR A 31 -13.04 -2.95 5.51
C TYR A 31 -13.47 -3.14 4.04
N ASP A 32 -13.59 -2.05 3.27
CA ASP A 32 -13.96 -2.03 1.84
C ASP A 32 -13.31 -0.84 1.12
N ASN A 33 -13.56 -0.69 -0.18
CA ASN A 33 -13.05 0.36 -1.07
C ASN A 33 -11.50 0.46 -1.11
N PRO A 34 -10.78 -0.67 -1.25
CA PRO A 34 -9.32 -0.71 -1.11
C PRO A 34 -8.56 0.02 -2.22
N LEU A 35 -9.22 0.38 -3.32
CA LEU A 35 -8.63 1.16 -4.43
C LEU A 35 -9.24 2.55 -4.55
N LEU A 36 -10.03 2.99 -3.56
CA LEU A 36 -10.67 4.31 -3.54
C LEU A 36 -11.47 4.64 -4.82
N LYS A 37 -12.20 3.66 -5.35
CA LYS A 37 -13.07 3.84 -6.53
C LYS A 37 -14.26 4.76 -6.23
N LYS A 38 -14.53 5.03 -4.95
CA LYS A 38 -15.49 5.99 -4.41
C LYS A 38 -14.78 6.87 -3.37
N THR A 39 -15.31 8.06 -3.09
CA THR A 39 -14.82 8.93 -2.02
C THR A 39 -14.73 8.15 -0.70
N LEU A 40 -13.61 8.29 0.00
CA LEU A 40 -13.39 7.61 1.27
C LEU A 40 -14.31 8.21 2.36
N THR A 41 -15.13 7.38 2.98
CA THR A 41 -15.98 7.70 4.12
C THR A 41 -15.59 6.82 5.32
N LEU A 42 -16.08 7.17 6.52
CA LEU A 42 -15.83 6.39 7.74
C LEU A 42 -16.37 4.96 7.67
N GLU A 43 -17.40 4.71 6.87
CA GLU A 43 -18.01 3.38 6.64
C GLU A 43 -17.01 2.38 6.03
N HIS A 44 -16.00 2.84 5.31
CA HIS A 44 -14.96 1.99 4.76
C HIS A 44 -13.87 1.63 5.78
N ILE A 45 -13.84 2.25 6.96
CA ILE A 45 -12.82 2.03 7.98
C ILE A 45 -13.27 0.94 8.95
N LYS A 46 -12.37 0.03 9.32
CA LYS A 46 -12.65 -1.03 10.31
C LYS A 46 -13.01 -0.40 11.67
N PRO A 47 -14.11 -0.84 12.34
CA PRO A 47 -14.49 -0.32 13.65
C PRO A 47 -13.46 -0.59 14.76
N ARG A 48 -12.68 -1.66 14.61
CA ARG A 48 -11.57 -2.01 15.50
C ARG A 48 -10.31 -2.18 14.69
N LEU A 49 -9.30 -1.40 15.02
CA LEU A 49 -7.99 -1.44 14.39
C LEU A 49 -7.07 -2.36 15.19
N LEU A 50 -6.62 -3.42 14.54
CA LEU A 50 -5.62 -4.33 15.09
C LEU A 50 -4.51 -4.46 14.04
N GLY A 51 -3.30 -4.10 14.45
CA GLY A 51 -2.08 -4.21 13.69
C GLY A 51 -0.97 -4.76 14.58
N HIS A 52 0.18 -5.00 13.97
CA HIS A 52 1.40 -5.35 14.70
C HIS A 52 2.14 -4.09 15.13
#